data_AF-A0A660PWS0-F1
#
_entry.id   AF-A0A660PWS0-F1
#
_cell.length_a   1.000
_cell.length_b   1.000
_cell.length_c   1.000
_cell.angle_alpha   90.00
_cell.angle_beta   90.00
_cell.angle_gamma   90.00
#
_symmetry.space_group_name_H-M   'P 1'
#
loop_
_entity.id
_entity.type
_entity.pdbx_description
1 polymer ?
#
loop_
_entity_poly.entity_id
_entity_poly.type
_entity_poly.pdbx_seq_one_letter_code
_entity_poly.pdbx_strand_id
1 'polypeptide(L)'
;MLKRIVGLAAFSLLFLAAGCSEKSSQPELTDTPNFTEEFGGYTATDETAGFGDPELVATEAEEEEIDDDIVLQPEVVSVMTNPRSSWFHLRAVWGQLRLNPDQTELTDWTGHLSLNSASGAVVVRRLIRFEPGQDHLVLSPSHERARVDWVSFTSIHNDGIAVDLIVPPLPPILDTTWNVPEEGDSTIVSIDTIGYQPIELTFETGPYTCSFTLEELATLDTIVFVDEDSNAVALHAYQWHPNSCPRGVLAGRWGYDQNGNGVFAGLWRSRAGVVSGYLKGHYGLNEQGEKVFFGKWIDRNGKFQGFLRGFYDLHPHSEVQNSLSKCIGWFAGKIFNADRNEIGVLGGRCGATQSWPGGWFQGRWKTYCAALPEIDNGIGNLDDGF
;
A
#
# COMPACT_ATOMS: atom_id res chain seq x y z
N MET A 1 63.98 -25.91 49.41
CA MET A 1 64.05 -26.47 48.04
C MET A 1 63.27 -25.52 47.14
N LEU A 2 63.95 -24.60 46.43
CA LEU A 2 64.23 -24.65 44.97
C LEU A 2 62.94 -24.85 44.15
N LYS A 3 62.51 -24.01 43.19
CA LYS A 3 63.14 -22.92 42.40
C LYS A 3 62.00 -22.12 41.70
N ARG A 4 62.20 -20.81 41.52
CA ARG A 4 61.40 -19.88 40.69
C ARG A 4 61.65 -20.09 39.18
N ILE A 5 60.65 -19.84 38.32
CA ILE A 5 60.72 -19.32 36.92
C ILE A 5 59.33 -18.70 36.64
N VAL A 6 59.03 -17.40 36.84
CA VAL A 6 59.26 -16.21 35.97
C VAL A 6 59.49 -16.49 34.49
N GLY A 7 58.47 -16.20 33.67
CA GLY A 7 58.57 -16.09 32.21
C GLY A 7 57.57 -15.07 31.68
N LEU A 8 58.04 -13.83 31.52
CA LEU A 8 57.43 -12.76 30.73
C LEU A 8 57.21 -13.23 29.29
N ALA A 9 56.05 -12.96 28.72
CA ALA A 9 55.90 -12.79 27.27
C ALA A 9 54.83 -11.73 27.00
N ALA A 10 55.29 -10.48 26.91
CA ALA A 10 54.58 -9.42 26.23
C ALA A 10 54.64 -9.70 24.73
N PHE A 11 53.48 -9.82 24.08
CA PHE A 11 53.37 -9.63 22.65
C PHE A 11 52.12 -8.81 22.36
N SER A 12 52.35 -7.50 22.24
CA SER A 12 51.48 -6.56 21.58
C SER A 12 51.24 -7.04 20.15
N LEU A 13 50.01 -7.41 19.82
CA LEU A 13 49.54 -7.43 18.44
C LEU A 13 48.34 -6.51 18.35
N LEU A 14 48.60 -5.28 17.93
CA LEU A 14 47.60 -4.44 17.28
C LEU A 14 47.10 -5.18 16.04
N PHE A 15 45.90 -5.74 16.12
CA PHE A 15 45.05 -5.84 14.94
C PHE A 15 44.07 -4.67 15.00
N LEU A 16 44.50 -3.56 14.38
CA LEU A 16 43.59 -2.62 13.74
C LEU A 16 42.78 -3.44 12.73
N ALA A 17 41.60 -3.87 13.13
CA ALA A 17 40.54 -4.15 12.17
C ALA A 17 40.19 -2.79 11.56
N ALA A 18 40.89 -2.46 10.48
CA ALA A 18 40.38 -1.59 9.45
C ALA A 18 39.05 -2.21 9.01
N GLY A 19 37.97 -1.78 9.65
CA GLY A 19 36.63 -1.96 9.12
C GLY A 19 36.62 -1.21 7.81
N CYS A 20 36.74 -1.97 6.72
CA CYS A 20 36.55 -1.51 5.37
C CYS A 20 35.20 -0.82 5.29
N SER A 21 35.21 0.51 5.37
CA SER A 21 34.25 1.33 4.66
C SER A 21 34.58 1.09 3.18
N GLU A 22 34.02 0.01 2.62
CA GLU A 22 33.82 -0.05 1.19
C GLU A 22 32.84 1.06 0.86
N LYS A 23 33.38 2.26 0.62
CA LYS A 23 32.73 3.23 -0.26
C LYS A 23 32.58 2.49 -1.58
N SER A 24 31.43 1.85 -1.74
CA SER A 24 30.93 1.44 -3.04
C SER A 24 31.12 2.64 -3.94
N SER A 25 32.02 2.51 -4.92
CA SER A 25 32.17 3.48 -5.99
C SER A 25 30.94 3.32 -6.88
N GLN A 26 29.78 3.76 -6.37
CA GLN A 26 28.66 4.09 -7.20
C GLN A 26 29.15 5.20 -8.15
N PRO A 27 28.81 5.13 -9.44
CA PRO A 27 29.10 6.22 -10.35
C PRO A 27 28.55 7.50 -9.71
N GLU A 28 29.41 8.50 -9.54
CA GLU A 28 28.98 9.87 -9.25
C GLU A 28 28.08 10.29 -10.41
N LEU A 29 26.77 10.04 -10.29
CA LEU A 29 25.80 10.89 -10.93
C LEU A 29 26.17 12.30 -10.46
N THR A 30 26.41 13.20 -11.40
CA THR A 30 26.48 14.63 -11.10
C THR A 30 25.07 15.04 -10.65
N ASP A 31 24.77 14.72 -9.40
CA ASP A 31 23.45 14.53 -8.77
C ASP A 31 22.75 15.86 -8.45
N THR A 32 22.95 16.88 -9.29
CA THR A 32 22.14 18.09 -9.19
C THR A 32 20.86 17.84 -10.00
N PRO A 33 19.67 17.81 -9.36
CA PRO A 33 18.42 17.62 -10.07
C PRO A 33 18.26 18.65 -11.19
N ASN A 34 18.03 18.20 -12.42
CA ASN A 34 17.82 19.12 -13.53
C ASN A 34 16.33 19.36 -13.78
N PHE A 35 15.71 20.26 -13.01
CA PHE A 35 14.29 20.60 -13.17
C PHE A 35 13.94 21.31 -14.50
N THR A 36 14.94 21.64 -15.32
CA THR A 36 14.73 22.22 -16.67
C THR A 36 14.58 21.17 -17.76
N GLU A 37 15.08 19.94 -17.51
CA GLU A 37 14.94 18.83 -18.42
C GLU A 37 13.57 18.13 -18.28
N GLU A 38 13.07 17.59 -19.39
CA GLU A 38 11.73 16.99 -19.47
C GLU A 38 11.46 15.90 -18.42
N PHE A 39 12.51 15.17 -18.02
CA PHE A 39 12.45 14.11 -17.01
C PHE A 39 13.55 14.27 -15.96
N GLY A 40 13.94 15.49 -15.61
CA GLY A 40 14.87 15.69 -14.49
C GLY A 40 16.30 15.20 -14.74
N GLY A 41 16.67 14.83 -15.97
CA GLY A 41 17.94 14.18 -16.29
C GLY A 41 17.91 12.63 -16.27
N TYR A 42 16.77 12.00 -15.98
CA TYR A 42 16.65 10.55 -16.04
C TYR A 42 16.72 10.01 -17.47
N THR A 43 17.33 8.83 -17.64
CA THR A 43 17.42 8.12 -18.92
C THR A 43 16.75 6.74 -18.85
N ALA A 44 16.36 6.20 -20.01
CA ALA A 44 15.66 4.92 -20.14
C ALA A 44 16.61 3.70 -20.06
N THR A 45 17.68 3.83 -19.28
CA THR A 45 18.69 2.80 -19.05
C THR A 45 18.28 1.87 -17.91
N ASP A 46 18.80 0.65 -17.87
CA ASP A 46 18.58 -0.23 -16.72
C ASP A 46 19.40 0.25 -15.51
N GLU A 47 18.95 -0.13 -14.31
CA GLU A 47 19.57 0.19 -13.03
C GLU A 47 19.91 -1.09 -12.27
N THR A 48 20.63 -0.96 -11.16
CA THR A 48 20.68 -2.06 -10.17
C THR A 48 19.32 -2.20 -9.49
N ALA A 49 18.93 -3.41 -9.09
CA ALA A 49 17.74 -3.62 -8.26
C ALA A 49 17.71 -2.67 -7.06
N GLY A 50 16.54 -2.10 -6.76
CA GLY A 50 16.38 -1.07 -5.73
C GLY A 50 17.14 0.23 -6.01
N PHE A 51 17.57 0.49 -7.26
CA PHE A 51 18.53 1.57 -7.58
C PHE A 51 19.85 1.44 -6.80
N GLY A 52 20.22 0.20 -6.43
CA GLY A 52 21.37 -0.09 -5.58
C GLY A 52 21.17 0.24 -4.10
N ASP A 53 19.95 0.60 -3.68
CA ASP A 53 19.59 0.85 -2.29
C ASP A 53 19.20 -0.46 -1.58
N PRO A 54 20.03 -0.97 -0.64
CA PRO A 54 19.73 -2.21 0.06
C PRO A 54 18.54 -2.09 1.01
N GLU A 55 18.22 -0.90 1.52
CA GLU A 55 17.04 -0.71 2.39
C GLU A 55 15.75 -0.86 1.60
N LEU A 56 15.74 -0.39 0.35
CA LEU A 56 14.59 -0.52 -0.52
C LEU A 56 14.32 -1.98 -0.91
N VAL A 57 15.39 -2.73 -1.16
CA VAL A 57 15.32 -4.19 -1.40
C VAL A 57 14.89 -4.93 -0.13
N ALA A 58 15.41 -4.54 1.04
CA ALA A 58 15.02 -5.13 2.32
C ALA A 58 13.53 -4.89 2.63
N THR A 59 13.00 -3.71 2.30
CA THR A 59 11.57 -3.38 2.49
C THR A 59 10.65 -4.31 1.70
N GLU A 60 11.06 -4.79 0.53
CA GLU A 60 10.31 -5.81 -0.20
C GLU A 60 10.31 -7.17 0.52
N ALA A 61 11.44 -7.55 1.12
CA ALA A 61 11.60 -8.84 1.81
C ALA A 61 10.78 -8.93 3.11
N GLU A 62 10.31 -7.80 3.62
CA GLU A 62 9.41 -7.70 4.78
C GLU A 62 7.95 -8.03 4.43
N GLU A 63 7.60 -8.23 3.16
CA GLU A 63 6.27 -8.69 2.75
C GLU A 63 6.32 -10.16 2.31
N GLU A 64 5.56 -11.02 2.98
CA GLU A 64 5.40 -12.43 2.62
C GLU A 64 4.19 -12.60 1.71
N GLU A 65 4.38 -13.26 0.57
CA GLU A 65 3.28 -13.64 -0.32
C GLU A 65 2.59 -14.91 0.20
N ILE A 66 1.26 -14.85 0.29
CA ILE A 66 0.44 -15.98 0.73
C ILE A 66 -0.27 -16.57 -0.49
N ASP A 67 -0.02 -17.85 -0.73
CA ASP A 67 -0.81 -18.67 -1.64
C ASP A 67 -1.98 -19.27 -0.86
N ASP A 68 -3.05 -18.49 -0.76
CA ASP A 68 -4.23 -18.85 0.02
C ASP A 68 -5.06 -19.92 -0.70
N ASP A 69 -5.01 -21.16 -0.23
CA ASP A 69 -5.73 -22.32 -0.77
C ASP A 69 -7.26 -22.09 -0.90
N ILE A 70 -7.81 -21.07 -0.24
CA ILE A 70 -9.20 -20.67 -0.39
C ILE A 70 -9.57 -20.37 -1.84
N VAL A 71 -8.62 -19.92 -2.66
CA VAL A 71 -8.83 -19.66 -4.10
C VAL A 71 -9.10 -20.92 -4.91
N LEU A 72 -8.76 -22.09 -4.36
CA LEU A 72 -9.00 -23.39 -4.98
C LEU A 72 -10.37 -23.96 -4.58
N GLN A 73 -11.07 -23.38 -3.60
CA GLN A 73 -12.38 -23.84 -3.17
C GLN A 73 -13.43 -23.59 -4.27
N PRO A 74 -14.24 -24.60 -4.66
CA PRO A 74 -15.21 -24.46 -5.76
C PRO A 74 -16.16 -23.27 -5.59
N GLU A 75 -16.56 -22.95 -4.37
CA GLU A 75 -17.44 -21.84 -4.07
C GLU A 75 -16.77 -20.49 -4.33
N VAL A 76 -15.50 -20.33 -3.95
CA VAL A 76 -14.73 -19.11 -4.21
C VAL A 76 -14.43 -18.98 -5.70
N VAL A 77 -14.06 -20.07 -6.36
CA VAL A 77 -13.89 -20.12 -7.82
C VAL A 77 -15.17 -19.68 -8.52
N SER A 78 -16.35 -20.12 -8.07
CA SER A 78 -17.63 -19.70 -8.63
C SER A 78 -17.89 -18.19 -8.50
N VAL A 79 -17.46 -17.57 -7.39
CA VAL A 79 -17.58 -16.12 -7.21
C VAL A 79 -16.54 -15.38 -8.04
N MET A 80 -15.29 -15.85 -8.09
CA MET A 80 -14.21 -15.25 -8.87
C MET A 80 -14.50 -15.27 -10.38
N THR A 81 -15.07 -16.35 -10.89
CA THR A 81 -15.34 -16.52 -12.33
C THR A 81 -16.63 -15.81 -12.78
N ASN A 82 -17.44 -15.31 -11.85
CA ASN A 82 -18.65 -14.57 -12.17
C ASN A 82 -18.30 -13.14 -12.60
N PRO A 83 -18.61 -12.73 -13.86
CA PRO A 83 -18.25 -11.41 -14.37
C PRO A 83 -19.00 -10.26 -13.71
N ARG A 84 -20.03 -10.55 -12.89
CA ARG A 84 -20.81 -9.57 -12.13
C ARG A 84 -20.36 -9.46 -10.66
N SER A 85 -19.36 -10.22 -10.24
CA SER A 85 -18.80 -10.05 -8.91
C SER A 85 -18.04 -8.74 -8.81
N SER A 86 -18.20 -8.06 -7.69
CA SER A 86 -17.40 -6.90 -7.33
C SER A 86 -16.12 -7.37 -6.65
N TRP A 87 -14.99 -6.80 -7.06
CA TRP A 87 -13.70 -7.10 -6.48
C TRP A 87 -13.15 -5.85 -5.80
N PHE A 88 -12.67 -6.02 -4.58
CA PHE A 88 -11.99 -4.98 -3.85
C PHE A 88 -10.62 -5.50 -3.43
N HIS A 89 -9.65 -4.61 -3.37
CA HIS A 89 -8.38 -4.86 -2.72
C HIS A 89 -8.34 -4.01 -1.46
N LEU A 90 -7.99 -4.59 -0.33
CA LEU A 90 -7.77 -3.88 0.93
C LEU A 90 -6.37 -4.19 1.44
N ARG A 91 -5.64 -3.15 1.83
CA ARG A 91 -4.43 -3.24 2.63
C ARG A 91 -4.69 -2.60 3.99
N ALA A 92 -4.50 -3.36 5.05
CA ALA A 92 -4.59 -2.91 6.42
C ALA A 92 -3.20 -3.03 7.06
N VAL A 93 -2.68 -1.93 7.61
CA VAL A 93 -1.39 -1.89 8.33
C VAL A 93 -1.65 -1.30 9.71
N TRP A 94 -1.11 -1.90 10.76
CA TRP A 94 -1.32 -1.49 12.13
C TRP A 94 -0.01 -1.48 12.94
N GLY A 95 0.01 -0.76 14.06
CA GLY A 95 1.20 -0.57 14.89
C GLY A 95 1.78 0.83 14.78
N GLN A 96 3.09 0.97 14.97
CA GLN A 96 3.81 2.23 14.88
C GLN A 96 4.09 2.57 13.41
N LEU A 97 3.23 3.42 12.83
CA LEU A 97 3.44 3.96 11.48
C LEU A 97 4.53 5.05 11.44
N ARG A 98 4.81 5.65 12.60
CA ARG A 98 5.91 6.59 12.80
C ARG A 98 6.93 5.91 13.71
N LEU A 99 8.20 5.95 13.33
CA LEU A 99 9.26 5.40 14.18
C LEU A 99 9.30 6.19 15.50
N ASN A 100 8.92 5.53 16.58
CA ASN A 100 9.15 5.99 17.95
C ASN A 100 10.15 5.03 18.61
N PRO A 101 11.45 5.38 18.68
CA PRO A 101 12.46 4.50 19.24
C PRO A 101 12.31 4.27 20.74
N ASP A 102 11.53 5.10 21.43
CA ASP A 102 11.28 4.99 22.87
C ASP A 102 10.14 4.00 23.18
N GLN A 103 9.36 3.59 22.17
CA GLN A 103 8.31 2.59 22.33
C GLN A 103 8.93 1.21 22.56
N THR A 104 8.67 0.61 23.71
CA THR A 104 9.19 -0.73 24.04
C THR A 104 8.10 -1.70 24.45
N GLU A 105 6.89 -1.22 24.69
CA GLU A 105 5.75 -2.05 25.06
C GLU A 105 5.14 -2.71 23.82
N LEU A 106 4.80 -3.99 23.95
CA LEU A 106 4.08 -4.72 22.92
C LEU A 106 2.60 -4.36 22.96
N THR A 107 2.07 -3.95 21.82
CA THR A 107 0.64 -3.75 21.60
C THR A 107 0.05 -5.01 20.96
N ASP A 108 -1.03 -5.53 21.54
CA ASP A 108 -1.78 -6.67 21.00
C ASP A 108 -2.74 -6.20 19.91
N TRP A 109 -2.51 -6.66 18.68
CA TRP A 109 -3.31 -6.38 17.49
C TRP A 109 -4.07 -7.62 17.00
N THR A 110 -4.15 -8.67 17.80
CA THR A 110 -4.96 -9.86 17.53
C THR A 110 -6.37 -9.46 17.14
N GLY A 111 -6.87 -10.04 16.06
CA GLY A 111 -8.02 -9.48 15.37
C GLY A 111 -8.58 -10.35 14.27
N HIS A 112 -9.57 -9.80 13.58
CA HIS A 112 -10.19 -10.43 12.43
C HIS A 112 -10.75 -9.42 11.43
N LEU A 113 -10.93 -9.89 10.21
CA LEU A 113 -11.56 -9.17 9.11
C LEU A 113 -12.65 -10.07 8.54
N SER A 114 -13.88 -9.56 8.46
CA SER A 114 -15.00 -10.36 7.98
C SER A 114 -16.01 -9.58 7.14
N LEU A 115 -16.62 -10.25 6.17
CA LEU A 115 -17.80 -9.78 5.46
C LEU A 115 -19.06 -10.30 6.16
N ASN A 116 -20.07 -9.44 6.35
CA ASN A 116 -21.38 -9.86 6.88
C ASN A 116 -22.18 -10.75 5.91
N SER A 117 -21.66 -11.01 4.72
CA SER A 117 -22.25 -11.88 3.70
C SER A 117 -21.44 -13.17 3.53
N ALA A 118 -22.04 -14.29 3.91
CA ALA A 118 -21.45 -15.61 3.75
C ALA A 118 -21.19 -16.00 2.28
N SER A 119 -21.79 -15.30 1.32
CA SER A 119 -21.58 -15.54 -0.12
C SER A 119 -20.32 -14.86 -0.66
N GLY A 120 -19.74 -13.91 0.09
CA GLY A 120 -18.46 -13.29 -0.24
C GLY A 120 -17.26 -14.19 0.06
N ALA A 121 -16.08 -13.73 -0.35
CA ALA A 121 -14.80 -14.32 -0.01
C ALA A 121 -13.77 -13.24 0.38
N VAL A 122 -12.94 -13.56 1.36
CA VAL A 122 -11.75 -12.81 1.78
C VAL A 122 -10.56 -13.70 1.46
N VAL A 123 -9.67 -13.23 0.58
CA VAL A 123 -8.49 -13.98 0.14
C VAL A 123 -7.25 -13.25 0.61
N VAL A 124 -6.45 -13.87 1.47
CA VAL A 124 -5.20 -13.27 1.92
C VAL A 124 -4.18 -13.34 0.79
N ARG A 125 -3.55 -12.20 0.50
CA ARG A 125 -2.50 -12.09 -0.52
C ARG A 125 -1.14 -11.92 0.10
N ARG A 126 -1.06 -11.17 1.20
CA ARG A 126 0.20 -10.86 1.86
C ARG A 126 0.07 -10.73 3.36
N LEU A 127 1.13 -11.14 4.04
CA LEU A 127 1.47 -10.70 5.38
C LEU A 127 2.54 -9.60 5.27
N ILE A 128 2.40 -8.57 6.07
CA ILE A 128 3.31 -7.43 6.11
C ILE A 128 3.98 -7.49 7.47
N ARG A 129 5.30 -7.77 7.48
CA ARG A 129 6.17 -7.72 8.66
C ARG A 129 5.87 -8.67 9.82
N PHE A 130 4.99 -9.65 9.62
CA PHE A 130 4.70 -10.68 10.63
C PHE A 130 5.99 -11.38 11.07
N GLU A 131 6.22 -11.41 12.38
CA GLU A 131 7.43 -11.95 12.99
C GLU A 131 7.29 -13.47 13.22
N PRO A 132 8.20 -14.29 12.66
CA PRO A 132 8.10 -15.74 12.76
C PRO A 132 8.05 -16.25 14.20
N GLY A 133 6.99 -16.98 14.52
CA GLY A 133 6.78 -17.60 15.85
C GLY A 133 6.03 -16.72 16.85
N GLN A 134 5.70 -15.48 16.49
CA GLN A 134 4.84 -14.60 17.26
C GLN A 134 3.52 -14.36 16.50
N ASP A 135 3.63 -13.84 15.28
CA ASP A 135 2.47 -13.44 14.48
C ASP A 135 2.11 -14.53 13.49
N HIS A 136 0.81 -14.75 13.31
CA HIS A 136 0.32 -15.78 12.40
C HIS A 136 -1.15 -15.58 12.06
N LEU A 137 -1.54 -16.09 10.89
CA LEU A 137 -2.95 -16.28 10.56
C LEU A 137 -3.52 -17.42 11.40
N VAL A 138 -4.72 -17.23 11.92
CA VAL A 138 -5.47 -18.27 12.62
C VAL A 138 -6.32 -18.99 11.57
N LEU A 139 -5.93 -20.22 11.24
CA LEU A 139 -6.70 -21.05 10.32
C LEU A 139 -8.02 -21.46 10.98
N SER A 140 -9.13 -20.89 10.48
CA SER A 140 -10.45 -21.26 10.97
C SER A 140 -10.78 -22.73 10.62
N PRO A 141 -11.17 -23.58 11.58
CA PRO A 141 -11.52 -24.99 11.32
C PRO A 141 -12.65 -25.15 10.29
N SER A 142 -13.54 -24.16 10.18
CA SER A 142 -14.69 -24.15 9.27
C SER A 142 -14.37 -23.63 7.86
N HIS A 143 -13.14 -23.14 7.61
CA HIS A 143 -12.78 -22.43 6.37
C HIS A 143 -13.85 -21.40 5.98
N GLU A 144 -14.27 -20.58 6.95
CA GLU A 144 -15.24 -19.52 6.71
C GLU A 144 -14.66 -18.52 5.71
N ARG A 145 -14.99 -18.70 4.43
CA ARG A 145 -14.42 -17.90 3.34
C ARG A 145 -14.63 -16.40 3.47
N ALA A 146 -15.63 -15.97 4.24
CA ALA A 146 -15.93 -14.57 4.46
C ALA A 146 -15.17 -13.97 5.65
N ARG A 147 -14.18 -14.68 6.23
CA ARG A 147 -13.47 -14.27 7.44
C ARG A 147 -12.00 -14.69 7.40
N VAL A 148 -11.13 -13.81 7.88
CA VAL A 148 -9.75 -14.14 8.25
C VAL A 148 -9.48 -13.65 9.66
N ASP A 149 -8.81 -14.48 10.45
CA ASP A 149 -8.40 -14.20 11.83
C ASP A 149 -6.87 -14.19 11.90
N TRP A 150 -6.29 -13.39 12.80
CA TRP A 150 -4.85 -13.34 13.02
C TRP A 150 -4.49 -13.06 14.47
N VAL A 151 -3.27 -13.44 14.83
CA VAL A 151 -2.57 -13.02 16.05
C VAL A 151 -1.40 -12.15 15.61
N SER A 152 -1.27 -10.95 16.18
CA SER A 152 -0.19 -10.01 15.87
C SER A 152 0.14 -9.16 17.09
N PHE A 153 1.43 -8.98 17.37
CA PHE A 153 1.92 -8.08 18.41
C PHE A 153 3.00 -7.18 17.82
N THR A 154 2.95 -5.87 18.06
CA THR A 154 3.98 -4.95 17.54
C THR A 154 4.53 -4.05 18.63
N SER A 155 5.78 -3.60 18.46
CA SER A 155 6.43 -2.59 19.32
C SER A 155 6.75 -1.33 18.50
N ILE A 156 8.01 -1.12 18.12
CA ILE A 156 8.49 0.02 17.31
C ILE A 156 8.15 -0.09 15.81
N HIS A 157 7.57 -1.22 15.40
CA HIS A 157 7.28 -1.56 14.01
C HIS A 157 5.78 -1.61 13.76
N ASN A 158 5.42 -2.04 12.56
CA ASN A 158 4.05 -2.22 12.13
C ASN A 158 3.94 -3.55 11.42
N ASP A 159 2.75 -4.11 11.50
CA ASP A 159 2.33 -5.32 10.83
C ASP A 159 1.18 -5.00 9.88
N GLY A 160 0.75 -5.97 9.10
CA GLY A 160 -0.46 -5.82 8.33
C GLY A 160 -0.80 -7.00 7.45
N ILE A 161 -1.93 -6.88 6.77
CA ILE A 161 -2.38 -7.82 5.74
C ILE A 161 -2.81 -7.07 4.48
N ALA A 162 -2.63 -7.73 3.34
CA ALA A 162 -3.30 -7.33 2.10
C ALA A 162 -4.23 -8.46 1.66
N VAL A 163 -5.48 -8.12 1.37
CA VAL A 163 -6.53 -9.07 1.01
C VAL A 163 -7.27 -8.64 -0.25
N ASP A 164 -7.79 -9.61 -0.98
CA ASP A 164 -8.85 -9.37 -1.97
C ASP A 164 -10.21 -9.74 -1.37
N LEU A 165 -11.18 -8.85 -1.52
CA LEU A 165 -12.57 -9.09 -1.17
C LEU A 165 -13.34 -9.35 -2.46
N ILE A 166 -14.04 -10.47 -2.51
CA ILE A 166 -14.79 -10.88 -3.69
C ILE A 166 -16.25 -11.01 -3.29
N VAL A 167 -17.09 -10.14 -3.84
CA VAL A 167 -18.49 -10.04 -3.46
C VAL A 167 -19.35 -10.42 -4.66
N PRO A 168 -20.14 -11.51 -4.58
CA PRO A 168 -21.02 -11.88 -5.68
C PRO A 168 -22.11 -10.82 -5.89
N PRO A 169 -22.73 -10.78 -7.08
CA PRO A 169 -23.87 -9.91 -7.31
C PRO A 169 -24.99 -10.25 -6.33
N LEU A 170 -25.55 -9.24 -5.68
CA LEU A 170 -26.72 -9.38 -4.80
C LEU A 170 -27.93 -9.84 -5.67
N PRO A 171 -28.52 -11.03 -5.43
CA PRO A 171 -29.61 -11.56 -6.26
C PRO A 171 -30.97 -11.03 -5.79
N PRO A 172 -31.82 -10.41 -6.66
CA PRO A 172 -33.03 -9.69 -6.23
C PRO A 172 -33.81 -10.50 -5.19
N ILE A 173 -34.04 -9.93 -4.00
CA ILE A 173 -35.02 -10.51 -3.08
C ILE A 173 -36.38 -10.16 -3.66
N LEU A 174 -36.98 -11.13 -4.32
CA LEU A 174 -38.34 -11.05 -4.82
C LEU A 174 -39.27 -11.44 -3.68
N ASP A 175 -39.90 -10.47 -3.04
CA ASP A 175 -41.03 -10.72 -2.16
C ASP A 175 -42.30 -10.80 -3.01
N THR A 176 -42.89 -11.99 -3.09
CA THR A 176 -44.07 -12.22 -3.91
C THR A 176 -45.29 -12.22 -3.01
N THR A 177 -46.01 -11.11 -2.96
CA THR A 177 -47.28 -11.00 -2.24
C THR A 177 -48.44 -11.37 -3.17
N TRP A 178 -49.19 -12.39 -2.77
CA TRP A 178 -50.37 -12.86 -3.48
C TRP A 178 -51.60 -12.16 -2.93
N ASN A 179 -52.16 -11.22 -3.70
CA ASN A 179 -53.41 -10.57 -3.36
C ASN A 179 -54.55 -11.27 -4.10
N VAL A 180 -55.39 -12.01 -3.35
CA VAL A 180 -56.64 -12.58 -3.87
C VAL A 180 -57.76 -11.59 -3.58
N PRO A 181 -58.29 -10.87 -4.59
CA PRO A 181 -59.43 -9.98 -4.36
C PRO A 181 -60.67 -10.79 -3.96
N GLU A 182 -61.44 -10.29 -2.98
CA GLU A 182 -62.65 -10.95 -2.43
C GLU A 182 -63.77 -11.17 -3.47
N GLU A 183 -63.82 -10.37 -4.54
CA GLU A 183 -64.79 -10.49 -5.62
C GLU A 183 -64.10 -10.25 -6.97
N GLY A 184 -63.54 -11.29 -7.60
CA GLY A 184 -63.07 -11.18 -8.99
C GLY A 184 -62.04 -12.23 -9.38
N ASP A 185 -62.25 -12.83 -10.54
CA ASP A 185 -61.54 -13.99 -11.12
C ASP A 185 -60.05 -13.73 -11.51
N SER A 186 -59.42 -12.68 -10.95
CA SER A 186 -58.05 -12.28 -11.29
C SER A 186 -57.18 -12.19 -10.05
N THR A 187 -56.22 -13.10 -9.93
CA THR A 187 -55.14 -13.03 -8.93
C THR A 187 -54.14 -11.96 -9.33
N ILE A 188 -53.87 -10.98 -8.46
CA ILE A 188 -52.80 -10.00 -8.66
C ILE A 188 -51.56 -10.49 -7.89
N VAL A 189 -50.50 -10.81 -8.63
CA VAL A 189 -49.19 -11.09 -8.06
C VAL A 189 -48.43 -9.76 -7.98
N SER A 190 -48.21 -9.27 -6.76
CA SER A 190 -47.30 -8.14 -6.54
C SER A 190 -45.91 -8.72 -6.26
N ILE A 191 -44.95 -8.41 -7.12
CA ILE A 191 -43.54 -8.71 -6.88
C ILE A 191 -42.93 -7.44 -6.31
N ASP A 192 -42.76 -7.40 -4.99
CA ASP A 192 -42.03 -6.34 -4.32
C ASP A 192 -40.54 -6.71 -4.23
N THR A 193 -39.68 -5.72 -4.36
CA THR A 193 -38.23 -5.93 -4.25
C THR A 193 -37.78 -5.35 -2.92
N ILE A 194 -37.55 -6.21 -1.92
CA ILE A 194 -37.05 -5.74 -0.63
C ILE A 194 -35.57 -5.36 -0.81
N GLY A 195 -35.19 -4.18 -0.35
CA GLY A 195 -33.79 -3.75 -0.32
C GLY A 195 -32.94 -4.73 0.51
N TYR A 196 -31.75 -5.04 0.04
CA TYR A 196 -30.85 -5.93 0.76
C TYR A 196 -30.32 -5.27 2.01
N GLN A 197 -29.97 -6.11 2.98
CA GLN A 197 -28.99 -5.71 3.98
C GLN A 197 -27.69 -5.34 3.24
N PRO A 198 -27.13 -4.14 3.46
CA PRO A 198 -25.89 -3.74 2.82
C PRO A 198 -24.79 -4.73 3.21
N ILE A 199 -23.94 -5.07 2.25
CA ILE A 199 -22.74 -5.84 2.56
C ILE A 199 -21.74 -4.90 3.21
N GLU A 200 -21.30 -5.30 4.39
CA GLU A 200 -20.33 -4.56 5.19
C GLU A 200 -19.11 -5.44 5.45
N LEU A 201 -17.95 -4.80 5.42
CA LEU A 201 -16.69 -5.35 5.89
C LEU A 201 -16.44 -4.83 7.31
N THR A 202 -16.24 -5.73 8.25
CA THR A 202 -15.82 -5.42 9.61
C THR A 202 -14.34 -5.72 9.78
N PHE A 203 -13.59 -4.76 10.29
CA PHE A 203 -12.19 -4.91 10.71
C PHE A 203 -12.13 -4.70 12.23
N GLU A 204 -11.56 -5.67 12.93
CA GLU A 204 -11.42 -5.65 14.39
C GLU A 204 -10.00 -6.08 14.77
N THR A 205 -9.39 -5.34 15.69
CA THR A 205 -8.12 -5.61 16.36
C THR A 205 -8.29 -5.27 17.83
N GLY A 206 -7.34 -5.68 18.69
CA GLY A 206 -7.33 -5.33 20.11
C GLY A 206 -7.74 -3.88 20.42
N PRO A 207 -7.10 -2.84 19.84
CA PRO A 207 -7.39 -1.45 20.16
C PRO A 207 -8.41 -0.76 19.22
N TYR A 208 -8.86 -1.41 18.14
CA TYR A 208 -9.63 -0.71 17.10
C TYR A 208 -10.64 -1.61 16.37
N THR A 209 -11.85 -1.09 16.20
CA THR A 209 -12.94 -1.73 15.44
C THR A 209 -13.58 -0.71 14.50
N CYS A 210 -13.85 -1.12 13.25
CA CYS A 210 -14.61 -0.32 12.29
C CYS A 210 -15.35 -1.22 11.29
N SER A 211 -16.34 -0.64 10.62
CA SER A 211 -17.06 -1.28 9.53
C SER A 211 -17.16 -0.33 8.33
N PHE A 212 -17.14 -0.89 7.13
CA PHE A 212 -17.27 -0.16 5.87
C PHE A 212 -18.28 -0.84 4.95
N THR A 213 -19.13 -0.05 4.32
CA THR A 213 -19.94 -0.45 3.18
C THR A 213 -19.05 -0.67 1.94
N LEU A 214 -19.58 -1.38 0.94
CA LEU A 214 -18.87 -1.57 -0.35
C LEU A 214 -18.56 -0.24 -1.07
N GLU A 215 -19.41 0.78 -0.88
CA GLU A 215 -19.21 2.11 -1.47
C GLU A 215 -18.01 2.80 -0.83
N GLU A 216 -17.91 2.78 0.50
CA GLU A 216 -16.76 3.31 1.22
C GLU A 216 -15.46 2.58 0.87
N LEU A 217 -15.50 1.25 0.73
CA LEU A 217 -14.34 0.46 0.32
C LEU A 217 -13.83 0.79 -1.09
N ALA A 218 -14.67 1.33 -1.97
CA ALA A 218 -14.23 1.70 -3.31
C ALA A 218 -13.21 2.85 -3.29
N THR A 219 -13.23 3.68 -2.25
CA THR A 219 -12.42 4.90 -2.12
C THR A 219 -11.69 5.02 -0.78
N LEU A 220 -11.72 3.98 0.07
CA LEU A 220 -11.15 4.03 1.42
C LEU A 220 -9.65 4.35 1.39
N ASP A 221 -9.28 5.44 2.04
CA ASP A 221 -7.90 5.80 2.34
C ASP A 221 -7.87 6.59 3.66
N THR A 222 -7.56 5.90 4.75
CA THR A 222 -7.62 6.50 6.09
C THR A 222 -6.49 6.01 6.99
N ILE A 223 -6.09 6.86 7.92
CA ILE A 223 -5.16 6.54 9.01
C ILE A 223 -5.84 6.96 10.31
N VAL A 224 -5.99 6.02 11.23
CA VAL A 224 -6.61 6.25 12.54
C VAL A 224 -5.59 5.99 13.62
N PHE A 225 -5.23 7.02 14.38
CA PHE A 225 -4.40 6.87 15.58
C PHE A 225 -5.25 6.32 16.72
N VAL A 226 -4.76 5.27 17.37
CA VAL A 226 -5.50 4.56 18.44
C VAL A 226 -5.06 4.99 19.84
N ASP A 227 -3.90 5.63 19.97
CA ASP A 227 -3.38 6.16 21.21
C ASP A 227 -2.49 7.40 21.02
N GLU A 228 -1.93 7.89 22.12
CA GLU A 228 -1.01 9.04 22.16
C GLU A 228 0.42 8.67 21.70
N ASP A 229 0.76 7.38 21.75
CA ASP A 229 2.10 6.86 21.42
C ASP A 229 2.31 6.68 19.92
N SER A 230 1.38 7.16 19.09
CA SER A 230 1.41 7.07 17.63
C SER A 230 1.14 5.67 17.04
N ASN A 231 0.56 4.75 17.82
CA ASN A 231 -0.01 3.56 17.23
C ASN A 231 -1.19 3.97 16.34
N ALA A 232 -1.28 3.36 15.18
CA ALA A 232 -2.30 3.67 14.21
C ALA A 232 -2.68 2.47 13.37
N VAL A 233 -3.88 2.53 12.79
CA VAL A 233 -4.34 1.65 11.71
C VAL A 233 -4.45 2.46 10.44
N ALA A 234 -3.69 2.09 9.42
CA ALA A 234 -3.82 2.60 8.06
C ALA A 234 -4.61 1.60 7.21
N LEU A 235 -5.71 2.06 6.63
CA LEU A 235 -6.59 1.28 5.77
C LEU A 235 -6.63 1.91 4.39
N HIS A 236 -6.30 1.11 3.37
CA HIS A 236 -6.37 1.53 1.98
C HIS A 236 -7.12 0.48 1.16
N ALA A 237 -8.28 0.84 0.62
CA ALA A 237 -9.05 -0.03 -0.24
C ALA A 237 -9.51 0.62 -1.55
N TYR A 238 -9.69 -0.22 -2.56
CA TYR A 238 -10.26 0.21 -3.83
C TYR A 238 -10.99 -0.91 -4.54
N GLN A 239 -12.00 -0.54 -5.33
CA GLN A 239 -12.67 -1.45 -6.24
C GLN A 239 -11.84 -1.66 -7.50
N TRP A 240 -11.76 -2.91 -7.96
CA TRP A 240 -11.15 -3.24 -9.24
C TRP A 240 -12.01 -4.19 -10.08
N HIS A 241 -11.66 -4.25 -11.35
CA HIS A 241 -12.34 -5.01 -12.40
C HIS A 241 -11.31 -5.94 -13.06
N PRO A 242 -11.55 -7.27 -13.18
CA PRO A 242 -10.57 -8.22 -13.70
C PRO A 242 -9.94 -7.87 -15.04
N ASN A 243 -10.69 -7.19 -15.90
CA ASN A 243 -10.27 -6.83 -17.26
C ASN A 243 -9.81 -5.37 -17.41
N SER A 244 -9.43 -4.72 -16.32
CA SER A 244 -8.90 -3.35 -16.39
C SER A 244 -7.45 -3.30 -16.82
N CYS A 245 -7.03 -2.13 -17.29
CA CYS A 245 -5.64 -1.80 -17.55
C CYS A 245 -4.74 -2.09 -16.32
N PRO A 246 -3.44 -2.36 -16.53
CA PRO A 246 -2.50 -2.49 -15.44
C PRO A 246 -2.60 -1.30 -14.48
N ARG A 247 -2.68 -1.61 -13.20
CA ARG A 247 -2.80 -0.65 -12.11
C ARG A 247 -2.24 -1.25 -10.84
N GLY A 248 -2.03 -0.42 -9.84
CA GLY A 248 -1.62 -0.87 -8.52
C GLY A 248 -1.40 0.31 -7.58
N VAL A 249 -0.57 0.06 -6.57
CA VAL A 249 -0.25 1.04 -5.54
C VAL A 249 1.25 1.33 -5.54
N LEU A 250 1.61 2.52 -5.08
CA LEU A 250 2.98 2.90 -4.82
C LEU A 250 3.08 3.49 -3.42
N ALA A 251 4.18 3.24 -2.74
CA ALA A 251 4.44 3.81 -1.43
C ALA A 251 5.94 3.92 -1.19
N GLY A 252 6.35 4.90 -0.41
CA GLY A 252 7.76 5.13 -0.15
C GLY A 252 8.01 6.31 0.77
N ARG A 253 9.24 6.81 0.72
CA ARG A 253 9.72 7.92 1.53
C ARG A 253 10.21 9.04 0.64
N TRP A 254 10.05 10.26 1.12
CA TRP A 254 10.67 11.45 0.55
C TRP A 254 11.50 12.15 1.62
N GLY A 255 12.48 12.94 1.20
CA GLY A 255 13.32 13.72 2.11
C GLY A 255 14.36 14.52 1.34
N TYR A 256 15.44 14.89 2.01
CA TYR A 256 16.54 15.61 1.39
C TYR A 256 17.82 14.78 1.42
N ASP A 257 18.59 14.83 0.34
CA ASP A 257 19.94 14.25 0.29
C ASP A 257 20.96 15.11 1.06
N GLN A 258 22.23 14.70 1.04
CA GLN A 258 23.33 15.41 1.72
C GLN A 258 23.57 16.84 1.18
N ASN A 259 23.12 17.12 -0.05
CA ASN A 259 23.24 18.42 -0.71
C ASN A 259 21.98 19.29 -0.50
N GLY A 260 20.96 18.77 0.20
CA GLY A 260 19.69 19.45 0.41
C GLY A 260 18.73 19.36 -0.78
N ASN A 261 18.97 18.46 -1.74
CA ASN A 261 18.06 18.22 -2.85
C ASN A 261 16.90 17.33 -2.41
N GLY A 262 15.67 17.66 -2.82
CA GLY A 262 14.51 16.82 -2.55
C GLY A 262 14.58 15.50 -3.32
N VAL A 263 14.55 14.38 -2.62
CA VAL A 263 14.63 13.02 -3.17
C VAL A 263 13.47 12.16 -2.68
N PHE A 264 13.04 11.20 -3.49
CA PHE A 264 12.06 10.20 -3.07
C PHE A 264 12.42 8.81 -3.61
N ALA A 265 12.06 7.78 -2.86
CA ALA A 265 12.24 6.38 -3.24
C ALA A 265 11.11 5.53 -2.66
N GLY A 266 10.75 4.43 -3.33
CA GLY A 266 9.65 3.60 -2.90
C GLY A 266 9.45 2.34 -3.72
N LEU A 267 8.42 1.60 -3.36
CA LEU A 267 8.03 0.35 -3.99
C LEU A 267 6.89 0.59 -4.98
N TRP A 268 6.99 -0.06 -6.13
CA TRP A 268 5.97 -0.09 -7.18
C TRP A 268 5.25 -1.44 -7.12
N ARG A 269 4.00 -1.46 -6.69
CA ARG A 269 3.22 -2.71 -6.51
C ARG A 269 2.16 -2.85 -7.59
N SER A 270 1.93 -4.07 -8.05
CA SER A 270 0.83 -4.43 -8.95
C SER A 270 -0.52 -4.32 -8.26
N ARG A 271 -1.58 -4.59 -9.02
CA ARG A 271 -2.96 -4.70 -8.54
C ARG A 271 -3.11 -5.67 -7.38
N ALA A 272 -2.38 -6.78 -7.40
CA ALA A 272 -2.45 -7.80 -6.35
C ALA A 272 -1.57 -7.47 -5.12
N GLY A 273 -1.05 -6.24 -5.05
CA GLY A 273 -0.08 -5.84 -4.02
C GLY A 273 1.32 -6.42 -4.22
N VAL A 274 1.58 -7.14 -5.32
CA VAL A 274 2.90 -7.74 -5.59
C VAL A 274 3.89 -6.65 -5.95
N VAL A 275 4.98 -6.55 -5.19
CA VAL A 275 6.11 -5.68 -5.53
C VAL A 275 6.58 -6.05 -6.93
N SER A 276 6.31 -5.17 -7.89
CA SER A 276 6.66 -5.34 -9.30
C SER A 276 7.95 -4.62 -9.64
N GLY A 277 8.40 -3.75 -8.75
CA GLY A 277 9.58 -2.94 -8.96
C GLY A 277 9.78 -1.86 -7.92
N TYR A 278 10.67 -0.94 -8.27
CA TYR A 278 11.11 0.15 -7.42
C TYR A 278 10.92 1.47 -8.16
N LEU A 279 10.74 2.56 -7.43
CA LEU A 279 10.75 3.91 -7.98
C LEU A 279 11.73 4.79 -7.22
N LYS A 280 12.39 5.71 -7.92
CA LYS A 280 13.27 6.73 -7.36
C LYS A 280 13.16 8.01 -8.17
N GLY A 281 13.30 9.15 -7.50
CA GLY A 281 13.12 10.45 -8.12
C GLY A 281 13.61 11.61 -7.27
N HIS A 282 13.40 12.81 -7.79
CA HIS A 282 13.62 14.08 -7.10
C HIS A 282 12.42 14.99 -7.22
N TYR A 283 12.27 15.91 -6.27
CA TYR A 283 11.20 16.90 -6.22
C TYR A 283 11.75 18.26 -5.81
N GLY A 284 11.10 19.34 -6.25
CA GLY A 284 11.55 20.70 -5.98
C GLY A 284 10.76 21.75 -6.74
N LEU A 285 11.34 22.95 -6.87
CA LEU A 285 10.76 24.05 -7.64
C LEU A 285 11.42 24.13 -9.01
N ASN A 286 10.62 24.25 -10.08
CA ASN A 286 11.13 24.57 -11.41
C ASN A 286 11.44 26.08 -11.56
N GLU A 287 11.88 26.50 -12.75
CA GLU A 287 12.21 27.91 -13.05
C GLU A 287 11.00 28.86 -12.88
N GLN A 288 9.79 28.33 -12.98
CA GLN A 288 8.53 29.05 -12.81
C GLN A 288 8.08 29.11 -11.34
N GLY A 289 8.82 28.47 -10.42
CA GLY A 289 8.46 28.36 -9.00
C GLY A 289 7.36 27.33 -8.71
N GLU A 290 7.04 26.46 -9.67
CA GLU A 290 6.06 25.39 -9.50
C GLU A 290 6.69 24.18 -8.81
N LYS A 291 5.92 23.54 -7.92
CA LYS A 291 6.31 22.33 -7.20
C LYS A 291 6.17 21.11 -8.11
N VAL A 292 7.30 20.60 -8.60
CA VAL A 292 7.36 19.49 -9.55
C VAL A 292 8.14 18.31 -9.00
N PHE A 293 7.84 17.12 -9.50
CA PHE A 293 8.66 15.93 -9.27
C PHE A 293 8.97 15.22 -10.59
N PHE A 294 10.13 14.59 -10.63
CA PHE A 294 10.58 13.71 -11.70
C PHE A 294 11.13 12.43 -11.11
N GLY A 295 10.94 11.32 -11.82
CA GLY A 295 11.47 10.04 -11.37
C GLY A 295 11.47 8.99 -12.47
N LYS A 296 11.84 7.79 -12.06
CA LYS A 296 11.87 6.60 -12.88
C LYS A 296 11.40 5.43 -12.03
N TRP A 297 10.79 4.45 -12.69
CA TRP A 297 10.52 3.16 -12.08
C TRP A 297 11.14 2.04 -12.91
N ILE A 298 11.61 1.03 -12.18
CA ILE A 298 12.33 -0.14 -12.69
C ILE A 298 11.65 -1.39 -12.15
N ASP A 299 11.76 -2.52 -12.83
CA ASP A 299 11.27 -3.79 -12.29
C ASP A 299 12.18 -4.32 -11.16
N ARG A 300 11.81 -5.46 -10.58
CA ARG A 300 12.57 -6.11 -9.49
C ARG A 300 14.02 -6.44 -9.86
N ASN A 301 14.31 -6.63 -11.16
CA ASN A 301 15.65 -6.93 -11.65
C ASN A 301 16.41 -5.66 -12.07
N GLY A 302 15.81 -4.49 -11.90
CA GLY A 302 16.39 -3.21 -12.25
C GLY A 302 16.17 -2.78 -13.70
N LYS A 303 15.39 -3.52 -14.49
CA LYS A 303 15.11 -3.13 -15.87
C LYS A 303 14.22 -1.89 -15.91
N PHE A 304 14.53 -0.94 -16.78
CA PHE A 304 13.70 0.25 -16.99
C PHE A 304 12.27 -0.10 -17.41
N GLN A 305 11.29 0.56 -16.78
CA GLN A 305 9.88 0.39 -17.12
C GLN A 305 9.18 1.70 -17.48
N GLY A 306 9.58 2.82 -16.87
CA GLY A 306 9.03 4.12 -17.27
C GLY A 306 9.57 5.31 -16.49
N PHE A 307 9.33 6.51 -17.04
CA PHE A 307 9.56 7.78 -16.37
C PHE A 307 8.29 8.24 -15.63
N LEU A 308 8.50 9.01 -14.58
CA LEU A 308 7.47 9.63 -13.76
C LEU A 308 7.66 11.15 -13.81
N ARG A 309 6.57 11.90 -13.98
CA ARG A 309 6.60 13.38 -13.92
C ARG A 309 5.28 13.90 -13.39
N GLY A 310 5.31 14.91 -12.54
CA GLY A 310 4.08 15.53 -12.06
C GLY A 310 4.30 16.70 -11.12
N PHE A 311 3.26 17.00 -10.37
CA PHE A 311 3.19 18.08 -9.40
C PHE A 311 2.90 17.54 -8.02
N TYR A 312 3.28 18.31 -7.00
CA TYR A 312 2.91 18.04 -5.62
C TYR A 312 2.55 19.35 -4.92
N ASP A 313 1.65 19.30 -3.96
CA ASP A 313 1.37 20.45 -3.12
C ASP A 313 0.87 20.04 -1.73
N LEU A 314 0.73 21.02 -0.84
CA LEU A 314 0.02 20.84 0.42
C LEU A 314 -1.49 20.86 0.16
N HIS A 315 -2.27 20.13 0.95
CA HIS A 315 -3.72 20.25 0.87
C HIS A 315 -4.15 21.67 1.27
N PRO A 316 -5.08 22.30 0.54
CA PRO A 316 -5.54 23.68 0.79
C PRO A 316 -6.22 23.85 2.16
N HIS A 317 -6.63 22.76 2.81
CA HIS A 317 -7.23 22.76 4.16
C HIS A 317 -6.27 22.36 5.28
N SER A 318 -4.97 22.22 5.00
CA SER A 318 -3.96 21.87 6.00
C SER A 318 -3.66 22.98 7.02
N GLU A 319 -4.20 24.19 6.82
CA GLU A 319 -4.06 25.34 7.72
C GLU A 319 -4.93 25.27 8.99
N VAL A 320 -5.79 24.25 9.15
CA VAL A 320 -6.60 24.11 10.37
C VAL A 320 -5.68 23.75 11.55
N GLN A 321 -5.35 24.76 12.37
CA GLN A 321 -4.23 24.80 13.32
C GLN A 321 -4.20 23.74 14.44
N ASN A 322 -5.24 22.93 14.62
CA ASN A 322 -5.45 22.16 15.86
C ASN A 322 -5.59 20.63 15.71
N SER A 323 -5.40 20.03 14.54
CA SER A 323 -5.31 18.56 14.44
C SER A 323 -3.85 18.10 14.35
N LEU A 324 -3.54 16.99 15.01
CA LEU A 324 -2.25 16.28 14.94
C LEU A 324 -1.91 15.80 13.50
N SER A 325 -2.79 16.05 12.53
CA SER A 325 -2.68 15.76 11.10
C SER A 325 -1.86 16.81 10.31
N LYS A 326 -1.02 17.62 10.98
CA LYS A 326 -0.21 18.67 10.35
C LYS A 326 0.67 18.10 9.22
N CYS A 327 0.45 18.66 8.02
CA CYS A 327 1.18 18.42 6.77
C CYS A 327 0.83 17.13 6.01
N ILE A 328 -0.44 16.98 5.63
CA ILE A 328 -0.83 16.12 4.50
C ILE A 328 -0.79 16.97 3.22
N GLY A 329 -0.03 16.52 2.23
CA GLY A 329 -0.03 17.01 0.87
C GLY A 329 -0.50 15.95 -0.11
N TRP A 330 -0.56 16.32 -1.38
CA TRP A 330 -0.87 15.44 -2.49
C TRP A 330 0.25 15.46 -3.53
N PHE A 331 0.26 14.43 -4.38
CA PHE A 331 1.01 14.43 -5.62
C PHE A 331 0.15 13.83 -6.73
N ALA A 332 0.33 14.32 -7.96
CA ALA A 332 -0.32 13.77 -9.14
C ALA A 332 0.61 13.92 -10.35
N GLY A 333 0.61 12.92 -11.22
CA GLY A 333 1.51 12.88 -12.36
C GLY A 333 1.14 11.87 -13.42
N LYS A 334 2.06 11.76 -14.38
CA LYS A 334 1.96 10.94 -15.58
C LYS A 334 3.12 9.96 -15.64
N ILE A 335 2.88 8.84 -16.31
CA ILE A 335 3.85 7.77 -16.54
C ILE A 335 4.19 7.77 -18.03
N PHE A 336 5.48 7.70 -18.35
CA PHE A 336 5.96 7.72 -19.74
C PHE A 336 6.84 6.52 -20.03
N ASN A 337 6.81 6.04 -21.27
CA ASN A 337 7.71 4.96 -21.71
C ASN A 337 9.08 5.51 -22.16
N ALA A 338 9.95 4.64 -22.67
CA ALA A 338 11.30 5.00 -23.14
C ALA A 338 11.28 6.03 -24.29
N ASP A 339 10.25 5.99 -25.12
CA ASP A 339 10.04 6.90 -26.25
C ASP A 339 9.36 8.22 -25.84
N ARG A 340 9.19 8.47 -24.53
CA ARG A 340 8.54 9.66 -23.96
C ARG A 340 7.04 9.76 -24.29
N ASN A 341 6.43 8.65 -24.70
CA ASN A 341 4.98 8.59 -24.86
C ASN A 341 4.32 8.41 -23.49
N GLU A 342 3.26 9.16 -23.23
CA GLU A 342 2.45 9.00 -22.04
C GLU A 342 1.71 7.65 -22.08
N ILE A 343 1.94 6.82 -21.07
CA ILE A 343 1.36 5.47 -20.96
C ILE A 343 0.51 5.29 -19.71
N GLY A 344 0.35 6.33 -18.87
CA GLY A 344 -0.42 6.20 -17.65
C GLY A 344 -0.40 7.43 -16.76
N VAL A 345 -1.01 7.27 -15.59
CA VAL A 345 -1.18 8.31 -14.56
C VAL A 345 -0.91 7.73 -13.18
N LEU A 346 -0.54 8.60 -12.25
CA LEU A 346 -0.34 8.28 -10.85
C LEU A 346 -0.77 9.44 -9.96
N GLY A 347 -1.12 9.16 -8.71
CA GLY A 347 -1.39 10.18 -7.73
C GLY A 347 -1.64 9.61 -6.34
N GLY A 348 -1.60 10.47 -5.32
CA GLY A 348 -1.79 10.06 -3.94
C GLY A 348 -1.46 11.15 -2.92
N ARG A 349 -1.20 10.72 -1.70
CA ARG A 349 -0.91 11.57 -0.54
C ARG A 349 0.56 11.50 -0.16
N CYS A 350 1.07 12.60 0.36
CA CYS A 350 2.35 12.64 1.04
C CYS A 350 2.19 13.29 2.41
N GLY A 351 3.00 12.87 3.38
CA GLY A 351 2.96 13.41 4.73
C GLY A 351 4.36 13.65 5.26
N ALA A 352 4.57 14.78 5.94
CA ALA A 352 5.82 15.04 6.65
C ALA A 352 5.78 14.45 8.07
N THR A 353 6.94 14.05 8.58
CA THR A 353 7.08 13.69 10.00
C THR A 353 7.65 14.89 10.77
N GLN A 354 7.11 15.22 11.96
CA GLN A 354 7.52 16.43 12.69
C GLN A 354 9.00 16.45 13.09
N SER A 355 9.61 15.27 13.24
CA SER A 355 10.97 15.10 13.78
C SER A 355 12.03 14.84 12.71
N TRP A 356 11.65 14.71 11.43
CA TRP A 356 12.58 14.31 10.38
C TRP A 356 12.46 15.22 9.14
N PRO A 357 13.57 15.55 8.45
CA PRO A 357 13.55 16.34 7.20
C PRO A 357 12.99 15.53 6.01
N GLY A 358 12.03 14.66 6.27
CA GLY A 358 11.44 13.76 5.32
C GLY A 358 10.08 13.26 5.77
N GLY A 359 9.52 12.40 4.96
CA GLY A 359 8.16 11.94 5.12
C GLY A 359 7.90 10.68 4.32
N TRP A 360 6.62 10.37 4.21
CA TRP A 360 6.12 9.25 3.45
C TRP A 360 5.26 9.74 2.29
N PHE A 361 5.12 8.90 1.29
CA PHE A 361 4.09 9.05 0.27
C PHE A 361 3.42 7.70 0.01
N GLN A 362 2.16 7.75 -0.36
CA GLN A 362 1.38 6.60 -0.79
C GLN A 362 0.42 7.04 -1.88
N GLY A 363 0.23 6.21 -2.89
CA GLY A 363 -0.70 6.51 -3.97
C GLY A 363 -1.03 5.31 -4.83
N ARG A 364 -1.70 5.62 -5.93
CA ARG A 364 -2.14 4.67 -6.95
C ARG A 364 -1.50 5.03 -8.28
N TRP A 365 -1.36 4.02 -9.12
CA TRP A 365 -0.95 4.20 -10.50
C TRP A 365 -1.81 3.34 -11.41
N LYS A 366 -1.94 3.77 -12.67
CA LYS A 366 -2.45 2.94 -13.74
C LYS A 366 -1.79 3.28 -15.06
N THR A 367 -1.68 2.29 -15.94
CA THR A 367 -1.35 2.51 -17.35
C THR A 367 -2.62 2.56 -18.19
N TYR A 368 -2.57 3.21 -19.35
CA TYR A 368 -3.65 3.22 -20.32
C TYR A 368 -3.77 1.86 -21.01
N CYS A 369 -5.01 1.45 -21.31
CA CYS A 369 -5.26 0.32 -22.19
C CYS A 369 -5.17 0.79 -23.64
N ALA A 370 -4.55 0.00 -24.52
CA ALA A 370 -4.51 0.28 -25.95
C ALA A 370 -5.91 0.35 -26.62
N ALA A 371 -6.98 -0.06 -25.92
CA ALA A 371 -8.31 -0.28 -26.49
C ALA A 371 -9.45 0.59 -25.91
N LEU A 372 -9.17 1.53 -24.99
CA LEU A 372 -10.24 2.34 -24.39
C LEU A 372 -9.93 3.85 -24.52
N PRO A 373 -10.55 4.55 -25.48
CA PRO A 373 -10.48 6.00 -25.54
C PRO A 373 -11.31 6.58 -24.37
N GLU A 374 -10.69 7.40 -23.54
CA GLU A 374 -11.33 8.39 -22.65
C GLU A 374 -12.25 7.92 -21.51
N ILE A 375 -12.40 6.63 -21.21
CA ILE A 375 -13.27 6.22 -20.10
C ILE A 375 -12.47 6.18 -18.80
N ASP A 376 -12.70 7.20 -17.97
CA ASP A 376 -12.45 7.25 -16.54
C ASP A 376 -10.99 6.95 -16.13
N ASN A 377 -10.29 7.97 -15.63
CA ASN A 377 -8.94 7.78 -15.12
C ASN A 377 -8.91 6.79 -13.93
N GLY A 378 -10.05 6.31 -13.39
CA GLY A 378 -10.16 5.25 -12.39
C GLY A 378 -9.39 5.53 -11.10
N ILE A 379 -8.82 6.74 -11.01
CA ILE A 379 -8.13 7.33 -9.88
C ILE A 379 -9.12 8.29 -9.18
N GLY A 380 -10.34 8.45 -9.72
CA GLY A 380 -11.29 9.47 -9.28
C GLY A 380 -10.91 10.84 -9.81
N ASN A 381 -11.81 11.81 -9.65
CA ASN A 381 -11.44 13.20 -9.83
C ASN A 381 -10.37 13.52 -8.76
N LEU A 382 -9.26 14.16 -9.14
CA LEU A 382 -8.21 14.53 -8.17
C LEU A 382 -8.77 15.43 -7.06
N ASP A 383 -9.89 16.12 -7.33
CA ASP A 383 -10.63 16.97 -6.40
C ASP A 383 -11.58 16.21 -5.46
N ASP A 384 -11.91 14.94 -5.73
CA ASP A 384 -12.88 14.14 -4.96
C ASP A 384 -12.26 13.46 -3.72
N GLY A 385 -11.16 14.02 -3.21
CA GLY A 385 -10.55 13.60 -1.95
C GLY A 385 -9.61 12.41 -2.06
N PHE A 386 -8.50 12.62 -2.79
CA PHE A 386 -7.21 12.31 -2.15
C PHE A 386 -6.99 13.35 -1.08
#